data_AF-A0A1I8G085-F1
#
_entry.id   AF-A0A1I8G085-F1
#
_cell.length_a   1.000
_cell.length_b   1.000
_cell.length_c   1.000
_cell.angle_alpha   90.00
_cell.angle_beta   90.00
_cell.angle_gamma   90.00
#
_symmetry.space_group_name_H-M   'P 1'
#
loop_
_entity.id
_entity.type
_entity.pdbx_description
1 polymer ?
#
loop_
_entity_poly.entity_id
_entity_poly.type
_entity_poly.pdbx_seq_one_letter_code
_entity_poly.pdbx_strand_id
1 'polypeptide(L)'
;MVAEMRVDRAVVMRVVFDVGDYPDSIDQFNWFSPSRLIGAWPYRLDDVAKFSAFSIEGDANKERRFFIATSFDGCNGDRGFWLVSGARDPCGWGRNGWKGLAPALIYNRFKDRTLQQGAAYADQFLVYLTDTVDEFRAEFRKPFFHAERKQLLYTIKANIHKSALETFRQQQNYRAPIDDNLPILYRSDLLDDLSRTVKDSGMTQMVMELVKDHSVVAQLVFNVTKDVDSLTLDNWFSLERLESSYPYLVDKTKFNYFSLDGDVGEQRRFYISYNYGGCHVDAGFIAISDARDSCNWANRNWRGSPPLLLYNRLQNKPFHAGVDTAERMLVYLTHEVEDRRWKFRQPFIVDGDKQILYTITPNIGKEAVDTFKHQQDYPIPSDRSLPPIYRSDLLDQMDKTVRRSGRSKMVAEMRKNNAVVARLVFDVATDTDSLTLLNWFSRDRLVAAYPYQISKKIHLNYFSVDGDTSLKRGFSVTDTGKGCDNDLGFWIVTDRKDPCNWGSQGWKGAAPVLLYNRFRTAPFRTGVDYADRFVVYLTNHVDELRPEFTKAVLF
;
A
#
# COMPACT_ATOMS: atom_id res chain seq x y z
N MET A 1 -24.65 6.75 36.75
CA MET A 1 -25.24 5.41 36.89
C MET A 1 -24.81 4.53 35.73
N VAL A 2 -24.54 3.25 35.96
CA VAL A 2 -24.10 2.29 34.94
C VAL A 2 -25.07 1.13 34.90
N ALA A 3 -25.44 0.71 33.70
CA ALA A 3 -26.10 -0.56 33.45
C ALA A 3 -25.16 -1.44 32.61
N GLU A 4 -25.06 -2.74 32.89
CA GLU A 4 -24.24 -3.64 32.08
C GLU A 4 -24.75 -5.08 32.08
N MET A 5 -24.51 -5.77 30.98
CA MET A 5 -24.71 -7.20 30.82
C MET A 5 -23.38 -7.92 30.84
N ARG A 6 -23.33 -9.11 31.45
CA ARG A 6 -22.14 -9.97 31.53
C ARG A 6 -22.41 -11.39 31.06
N VAL A 7 -21.34 -12.04 30.60
CA VAL A 7 -21.25 -13.49 30.35
C VAL A 7 -19.99 -13.97 31.07
N ASP A 8 -20.11 -14.96 31.96
CA ASP A 8 -18.98 -15.52 32.72
C ASP A 8 -18.14 -14.42 33.42
N ARG A 9 -18.83 -13.45 34.03
CA ARG A 9 -18.27 -12.23 34.68
C ARG A 9 -17.63 -11.20 33.75
N ALA A 10 -17.46 -11.50 32.47
CA ALA A 10 -16.97 -10.54 31.48
C ALA A 10 -18.12 -9.63 31.02
N VAL A 11 -17.90 -8.32 31.02
CA VAL A 11 -18.85 -7.36 30.46
C VAL A 11 -18.98 -7.61 28.97
N VAL A 12 -20.22 -7.78 28.48
CA VAL A 12 -20.55 -7.94 27.05
C VAL A 12 -21.33 -6.75 26.49
N MET A 13 -21.94 -5.96 27.37
CA MET A 13 -22.50 -4.66 27.01
C MET A 13 -22.57 -3.76 28.24
N ARG A 14 -22.31 -2.46 28.11
CA ARG A 14 -22.38 -1.48 29.20
C ARG A 14 -22.92 -0.16 28.66
N VAL A 15 -23.74 0.52 29.44
CA VAL A 15 -24.28 1.85 29.12
C VAL A 15 -24.17 2.71 30.37
N VAL A 16 -23.66 3.93 30.19
CA VAL A 16 -23.33 4.86 31.27
C VAL A 16 -24.20 6.10 31.13
N PHE A 17 -24.79 6.52 32.25
CA PHE A 17 -25.74 7.62 32.35
C PHE A 17 -25.31 8.66 33.38
N ASP A 18 -25.53 9.92 33.05
CA ASP A 18 -25.38 11.05 33.93
C ASP A 18 -26.61 11.19 34.83
N VAL A 19 -26.33 11.12 36.12
CA VAL A 19 -27.30 11.23 37.21
C VAL A 19 -26.85 12.26 38.24
N GLY A 20 -25.71 12.91 38.01
CA GLY A 20 -25.15 13.94 38.89
C GLY A 20 -25.66 15.33 38.53
N ASP A 21 -25.83 15.59 37.24
CA ASP A 21 -26.49 16.81 36.77
C ASP A 21 -28.02 16.64 36.93
N TYR A 22 -28.60 17.42 37.86
CA TYR A 22 -30.04 17.48 38.20
C TYR A 22 -30.61 16.29 39.00
N PRO A 23 -30.11 16.02 40.22
CA PRO A 23 -30.55 14.88 41.04
C PRO A 23 -32.03 14.96 41.44
N ASP A 24 -32.59 16.16 41.63
CA ASP A 24 -33.99 16.34 42.06
C ASP A 24 -35.02 15.93 40.99
N SER A 25 -34.56 15.71 39.75
CA SER A 25 -35.39 15.27 38.63
C SER A 25 -35.27 13.77 38.34
N ILE A 26 -34.50 13.02 39.12
CA ILE A 26 -34.27 11.59 38.88
C ILE A 26 -35.32 10.73 39.58
N ASP A 27 -35.80 9.71 38.88
CA ASP A 27 -36.66 8.68 39.46
C ASP A 27 -36.18 7.28 39.04
N GLN A 28 -36.88 6.24 39.48
CA GLN A 28 -36.51 4.84 39.22
C GLN A 28 -36.53 4.44 37.73
N PHE A 29 -37.12 5.25 36.84
CA PHE A 29 -37.30 4.97 35.42
C PHE A 29 -36.51 5.91 34.50
N ASN A 30 -36.45 7.20 34.82
CA ASN A 30 -35.99 8.23 33.91
C ASN A 30 -34.45 8.36 33.81
N TRP A 31 -33.73 7.71 34.73
CA TRP A 31 -32.27 7.65 34.70
C TRP A 31 -31.74 6.89 33.48
N PHE A 32 -32.54 5.94 32.98
CA PHE A 32 -32.23 5.14 31.80
C PHE A 32 -32.86 5.79 30.56
N SER A 33 -32.29 6.90 30.12
CA SER A 33 -32.84 7.69 29.02
C SER A 33 -31.77 8.25 28.08
N PRO A 34 -32.14 8.56 26.82
CA PRO A 34 -31.28 9.22 25.84
C PRO A 34 -30.62 10.50 26.36
N SER A 35 -31.37 11.35 27.06
CA SER A 35 -30.91 12.66 27.51
C SER A 35 -29.83 12.60 28.59
N ARG A 36 -29.74 11.47 29.29
CA ARG A 36 -28.74 11.22 30.33
C ARG A 36 -27.59 10.35 29.83
N LEU A 37 -27.59 9.90 28.58
CA LEU A 37 -26.57 8.99 28.07
C LEU A 37 -25.20 9.68 27.98
N ILE A 38 -24.21 9.14 28.70
CA ILE A 38 -22.81 9.55 28.60
C ILE A 38 -22.09 8.75 27.50
N GLY A 39 -22.42 7.47 27.38
CA GLY A 39 -21.80 6.56 26.41
C GLY A 39 -22.16 5.10 26.65
N ALA A 40 -21.70 4.23 25.77
CA ALA A 40 -21.94 2.79 25.83
C ALA A 40 -20.79 1.99 25.20
N TRP A 41 -20.78 0.69 25.48
CA TRP A 41 -19.83 -0.30 24.99
C TRP A 41 -20.58 -1.61 24.68
N PRO A 42 -20.27 -2.33 23.59
CA PRO A 42 -19.19 -2.07 22.64
C PRO A 42 -19.52 -1.01 21.58
N TYR A 43 -20.74 -0.46 21.57
CA TYR A 43 -21.15 0.49 20.54
C TYR A 43 -21.29 1.90 21.06
N ARG A 44 -20.95 2.86 20.19
CA ARG A 44 -21.32 4.25 20.39
C ARG A 44 -22.81 4.46 20.12
N LEU A 45 -23.50 5.07 21.10
CA LEU A 45 -24.94 5.33 21.12
C LEU A 45 -25.26 6.84 20.98
N ASP A 46 -24.52 7.54 20.12
CA ASP A 46 -24.52 9.00 19.99
C ASP A 46 -25.65 9.58 19.13
N ASP A 47 -26.26 8.78 18.25
CA ASP A 47 -27.41 9.20 17.42
C ASP A 47 -28.74 9.06 18.18
N VAL A 48 -28.92 9.84 19.25
CA VAL A 48 -30.10 9.75 20.13
C VAL A 48 -31.44 9.97 19.42
N ALA A 49 -31.45 10.68 18.28
CA ALA A 49 -32.64 10.88 17.44
C ALA A 49 -33.10 9.61 16.68
N LYS A 50 -32.27 8.56 16.63
CA LYS A 50 -32.58 7.30 15.93
C LYS A 50 -33.18 6.21 16.83
N PHE A 51 -33.31 6.47 18.13
CA PHE A 51 -33.92 5.48 19.03
C PHE A 51 -35.44 5.49 18.90
N SER A 52 -35.99 4.33 18.55
CA SER A 52 -37.42 4.09 18.51
C SER A 52 -37.97 3.66 19.87
N ALA A 53 -37.10 3.16 20.75
CA ALA A 53 -37.34 3.09 22.19
C ALA A 53 -36.03 3.12 22.96
N PHE A 54 -36.05 3.82 24.09
CA PHE A 54 -34.96 3.86 25.05
C PHE A 54 -35.55 4.13 26.43
N SER A 55 -35.99 3.08 27.11
CA SER A 55 -36.58 3.19 28.45
C SER A 55 -36.55 1.86 29.21
N ILE A 56 -36.74 1.94 30.53
CA ILE A 56 -36.90 0.75 31.38
C ILE A 56 -38.20 0.03 31.08
N GLU A 57 -39.29 0.77 30.89
CA GLU A 57 -40.62 0.21 30.62
C GLU A 57 -40.67 -0.54 29.29
N GLY A 58 -39.94 -0.06 28.29
CA GLY A 58 -39.85 -0.63 26.95
C GLY A 58 -41.23 -0.92 26.33
N ASP A 59 -41.43 -2.14 25.82
CA ASP A 59 -42.72 -2.59 25.28
C ASP A 59 -43.44 -3.44 26.34
N ALA A 60 -44.44 -2.84 26.99
CA ALA A 60 -45.24 -3.50 28.02
C ALA A 60 -45.95 -4.76 27.51
N ASN A 61 -46.48 -4.72 26.29
CA ASN A 61 -47.28 -5.79 25.69
C ASN A 61 -46.44 -7.02 25.33
N LYS A 62 -45.20 -6.79 24.89
CA LYS A 62 -44.23 -7.85 24.58
C LYS A 62 -43.28 -8.18 25.74
N GLU A 63 -43.48 -7.57 26.90
CA GLU A 63 -42.62 -7.68 28.09
C GLU A 63 -41.12 -7.41 27.81
N ARG A 64 -40.82 -6.44 26.95
CA ARG A 64 -39.44 -5.99 26.69
C ARG A 64 -39.13 -4.84 27.62
N ARG A 65 -38.22 -5.02 28.56
CA ARG A 65 -37.77 -4.03 29.55
C ARG A 65 -36.33 -3.63 29.30
N PHE A 66 -35.89 -2.51 29.89
CA PHE A 66 -34.54 -1.95 29.70
C PHE A 66 -34.14 -1.94 28.22
N PHE A 67 -35.04 -1.45 27.37
CA PHE A 67 -34.96 -1.65 25.94
C PHE A 67 -34.26 -0.45 25.29
N ILE A 68 -33.19 -0.72 24.54
CA ILE A 68 -32.56 0.26 23.65
C ILE A 68 -32.71 -0.26 22.21
N ALA A 69 -33.60 0.35 21.45
CA ALA A 69 -33.97 -0.05 20.10
C ALA A 69 -33.86 1.12 19.12
N THR A 70 -33.45 0.82 17.89
CA THR A 70 -33.41 1.76 16.77
C THR A 70 -34.55 1.55 15.77
N SER A 71 -35.21 0.37 15.77
CA SER A 71 -36.41 0.11 14.97
C SER A 71 -37.30 -0.98 15.61
N PHE A 72 -38.63 -0.86 15.42
CA PHE A 72 -39.68 -1.78 15.88
C PHE A 72 -40.48 -2.36 14.70
N ASP A 73 -39.80 -2.99 13.76
CA ASP A 73 -40.42 -3.50 12.53
C ASP A 73 -40.76 -5.00 12.61
N GLY A 74 -41.02 -5.51 13.81
CA GLY A 74 -41.37 -6.90 14.08
C GLY A 74 -40.13 -7.80 14.17
N CYS A 75 -40.31 -9.10 14.46
CA CYS A 75 -39.18 -9.96 14.86
C CYS A 75 -37.98 -9.99 13.90
N ASN A 76 -38.22 -9.90 12.60
CA ASN A 76 -37.16 -9.89 11.58
C ASN A 76 -36.55 -8.51 11.37
N GLY A 77 -37.27 -7.44 11.69
CA GLY A 77 -36.88 -6.05 11.47
C GLY A 77 -36.40 -5.32 12.74
N ASP A 78 -36.71 -5.85 13.93
CA ASP A 78 -36.32 -5.27 15.21
C ASP A 78 -34.79 -5.10 15.27
N ARG A 79 -34.37 -3.84 15.39
CA ARG A 79 -32.97 -3.44 15.55
C ARG A 79 -32.79 -2.74 16.87
N GLY A 80 -31.66 -2.97 17.49
CA GLY A 80 -31.37 -2.43 18.79
C GLY A 80 -30.12 -3.04 19.38
N PHE A 81 -29.88 -2.63 20.61
CA PHE A 81 -28.61 -2.77 21.28
C PHE A 81 -28.70 -3.79 22.41
N TRP A 82 -29.72 -3.66 23.26
CA TRP A 82 -30.05 -4.68 24.24
C TRP A 82 -31.52 -4.65 24.64
N LEU A 83 -31.98 -5.69 25.34
CA LEU A 83 -33.23 -5.71 26.08
C LEU A 83 -33.23 -6.81 27.15
N VAL A 84 -34.10 -6.65 28.14
CA VAL A 84 -34.51 -7.71 29.06
C VAL A 84 -35.88 -8.22 28.60
N SER A 85 -35.93 -9.44 28.06
CA SER A 85 -37.11 -10.02 27.44
C SER A 85 -37.86 -10.95 28.42
N GLY A 86 -39.14 -10.64 28.66
CA GLY A 86 -40.05 -11.42 29.51
C GLY A 86 -40.76 -12.55 28.77
N ALA A 87 -41.62 -13.29 29.47
CA ALA A 87 -42.26 -14.52 29.01
C ALA A 87 -43.26 -14.33 27.85
N ARG A 88 -43.69 -13.10 27.59
CA ARG A 88 -44.64 -12.77 26.50
C ARG A 88 -43.98 -12.33 25.20
N ASP A 89 -42.65 -12.38 25.06
CA ASP A 89 -42.00 -11.96 23.82
C ASP A 89 -42.37 -12.89 22.64
N PRO A 90 -43.00 -12.38 21.57
CA PRO A 90 -43.42 -13.22 20.45
C PRO A 90 -42.25 -13.74 19.61
N CYS A 91 -41.06 -13.12 19.71
CA CYS A 91 -39.95 -13.39 18.81
C CYS A 91 -39.08 -14.57 19.24
N GLY A 92 -38.64 -15.38 18.27
CA GLY A 92 -37.81 -16.56 18.54
C GLY A 92 -36.52 -16.21 19.28
N TRP A 93 -35.82 -15.16 18.85
CA TRP A 93 -34.64 -14.65 19.56
C TRP A 93 -34.95 -14.12 20.98
N GLY A 94 -36.17 -13.66 21.25
CA GLY A 94 -36.60 -13.25 22.59
C GLY A 94 -36.74 -14.42 23.55
N ARG A 95 -37.20 -15.56 23.02
CA ARG A 95 -37.50 -16.79 23.79
C ARG A 95 -36.31 -17.74 23.95
N ASN A 96 -35.40 -17.74 22.98
CA ASN A 96 -34.25 -18.65 22.94
C ASN A 96 -33.28 -18.50 24.13
N GLY A 97 -33.29 -17.35 24.80
CA GLY A 97 -32.42 -17.07 25.95
C GLY A 97 -32.90 -17.61 27.30
N TRP A 98 -34.12 -18.18 27.38
CA TRP A 98 -34.77 -18.42 28.68
C TRP A 98 -34.17 -19.55 29.53
N LYS A 99 -33.36 -20.48 29.02
CA LYS A 99 -32.85 -21.64 29.80
C LYS A 99 -33.92 -22.31 30.71
N GLY A 100 -35.21 -22.24 30.33
CA GLY A 100 -36.35 -22.74 31.10
C GLY A 100 -37.16 -21.73 31.94
N LEU A 101 -36.69 -20.49 32.16
CA LEU A 101 -37.37 -19.44 32.93
C LEU A 101 -37.07 -18.02 32.38
N ALA A 102 -38.09 -17.15 32.31
CA ALA A 102 -37.87 -15.72 32.01
C ALA A 102 -37.23 -15.00 33.22
N PRO A 103 -36.46 -13.90 33.02
CA PRO A 103 -36.22 -13.18 31.77
C PRO A 103 -34.98 -13.67 30.98
N ALA A 104 -34.93 -13.37 29.68
CA ALA A 104 -33.69 -13.41 28.88
C ALA A 104 -32.99 -12.05 28.87
N LEU A 105 -31.68 -12.05 29.13
CA LEU A 105 -30.82 -10.87 28.99
C LEU A 105 -30.21 -10.88 27.59
N ILE A 106 -30.67 -10.00 26.71
CA ILE A 106 -30.34 -10.05 25.28
C ILE A 106 -29.55 -8.81 24.92
N TYR A 107 -28.43 -9.01 24.23
CA TYR A 107 -27.67 -7.94 23.60
C TYR A 107 -27.40 -8.30 22.14
N ASN A 108 -27.23 -7.28 21.30
CA ASN A 108 -26.90 -7.45 19.90
C ASN A 108 -25.39 -7.46 19.71
N ARG A 109 -24.86 -8.48 19.03
CA ARG A 109 -23.42 -8.58 18.70
C ARG A 109 -23.00 -7.71 17.52
N PHE A 110 -23.94 -7.04 16.86
CA PHE A 110 -23.65 -6.17 15.73
C PHE A 110 -24.52 -4.91 15.77
N LYS A 111 -23.91 -3.72 15.63
CA LYS A 111 -24.59 -2.42 15.65
C LYS A 111 -25.72 -2.29 14.62
N ASP A 112 -25.49 -2.79 13.40
CA ASP A 112 -26.36 -2.52 12.24
C ASP A 112 -27.19 -3.73 11.79
N ARG A 113 -27.08 -4.87 12.48
CA ARG A 113 -27.87 -6.07 12.18
C ARG A 113 -29.13 -6.12 13.04
N THR A 114 -30.12 -6.88 12.57
CA THR A 114 -31.36 -7.11 13.33
C THR A 114 -31.10 -8.07 14.49
N LEU A 115 -31.95 -8.03 15.52
CA LEU A 115 -31.84 -8.96 16.67
C LEU A 115 -31.94 -10.42 16.23
N GLN A 116 -32.70 -10.72 15.17
CA GLN A 116 -32.78 -12.05 14.57
C GLN A 116 -31.42 -12.56 14.05
N GLN A 117 -30.56 -11.66 13.58
CA GLN A 117 -29.24 -12.00 13.03
C GLN A 117 -28.14 -11.95 14.10
N GLY A 118 -28.27 -11.05 15.09
CA GLY A 118 -27.17 -10.69 15.98
C GLY A 118 -27.36 -11.02 17.46
N ALA A 119 -28.55 -11.43 17.90
CA ALA A 119 -28.82 -11.66 19.32
C ALA A 119 -27.85 -12.67 19.96
N ALA A 120 -27.40 -12.30 21.15
CA ALA A 120 -26.66 -13.13 22.09
C ALA A 120 -27.21 -12.93 23.50
N TYR A 121 -26.83 -13.82 24.42
CA TYR A 121 -27.45 -13.93 25.73
C TYR A 121 -26.42 -13.76 26.84
N ALA A 122 -26.75 -12.86 27.77
CA ALA A 122 -26.00 -12.62 28.98
C ALA A 122 -26.52 -13.49 30.14
N ASP A 123 -25.69 -13.73 31.15
CA ASP A 123 -26.06 -14.44 32.38
C ASP A 123 -26.26 -13.52 33.59
N GLN A 124 -25.79 -12.27 33.51
CA GLN A 124 -25.97 -11.27 34.55
C GLN A 124 -26.30 -9.90 33.96
N PHE A 125 -27.18 -9.16 34.65
CA PHE A 125 -27.46 -7.75 34.41
C PHE A 125 -27.25 -6.98 35.71
N LEU A 126 -26.41 -5.95 35.66
CA LEU A 126 -25.99 -5.17 36.82
C LEU A 126 -26.35 -3.70 36.59
N VAL A 127 -26.88 -3.07 37.62
CA VAL A 127 -27.09 -1.62 37.68
C VAL A 127 -26.41 -1.10 38.94
N TYR A 128 -25.53 -0.12 38.80
CA TYR A 128 -24.76 0.44 39.92
C TYR A 128 -24.40 1.92 39.72
N LEU A 129 -24.06 2.60 40.82
CA LEU A 129 -23.52 3.96 40.80
C LEU A 129 -21.99 3.92 40.80
N THR A 130 -21.37 4.86 40.09
CA THR A 130 -19.91 5.05 40.07
C THR A 130 -19.60 6.53 39.91
N ASP A 131 -18.50 6.98 40.51
CA ASP A 131 -17.91 8.32 40.44
C ASP A 131 -16.76 8.41 39.42
N THR A 132 -16.23 7.28 38.93
CA THR A 132 -15.06 7.21 38.03
C THR A 132 -15.39 7.16 36.53
N VAL A 133 -16.33 7.97 36.06
CA VAL A 133 -16.74 7.96 34.63
C VAL A 133 -15.60 8.36 33.66
N ASP A 134 -14.60 9.11 34.13
CA ASP A 134 -13.43 9.48 33.34
C ASP A 134 -12.53 8.28 33.00
N GLU A 135 -12.46 7.26 33.87
CA GLU A 135 -11.75 6.01 33.58
C GLU A 135 -12.43 5.22 32.45
N PHE A 136 -13.77 5.29 32.37
CA PHE A 136 -14.54 4.66 31.29
C PHE A 136 -14.10 5.26 29.94
N ARG A 137 -14.20 6.57 29.71
CA ARG A 137 -13.78 7.17 28.42
C ARG A 137 -12.29 6.94 28.08
N ALA A 138 -11.42 6.89 29.08
CA ALA A 138 -9.98 6.67 28.91
C ALA A 138 -9.61 5.21 28.59
N GLU A 139 -10.35 4.21 29.11
CA GLU A 139 -10.09 2.79 28.87
C GLU A 139 -10.33 2.38 27.40
N PHE A 140 -11.35 2.95 26.72
CA PHE A 140 -11.73 2.57 25.35
C PHE A 140 -10.96 3.29 24.23
N ARG A 141 -10.39 4.45 24.53
CA ARG A 141 -9.49 5.15 23.61
C ARG A 141 -8.03 4.84 23.87
N LYS A 142 -7.73 3.95 24.84
CA LYS A 142 -6.35 3.63 25.18
C LYS A 142 -5.65 3.05 23.96
N PRO A 143 -4.63 3.73 23.42
CA PRO A 143 -3.84 3.18 22.35
C PRO A 143 -3.20 1.87 22.80
N PHE A 144 -3.36 0.82 22.00
CA PHE A 144 -2.55 -0.38 22.16
C PHE A 144 -1.29 -0.22 21.31
N PHE A 145 -0.14 -0.14 21.96
CA PHE A 145 1.14 -0.08 21.27
C PHE A 145 1.75 -1.47 21.19
N HIS A 146 2.21 -1.84 20.01
CA HIS A 146 3.02 -3.05 19.79
C HIS A 146 4.45 -2.63 19.40
N ALA A 147 5.45 -3.32 19.95
CA ALA A 147 6.87 -3.00 19.74
C ALA A 147 7.18 -1.51 20.00
N GLU A 148 6.57 -0.94 21.05
CA GLU A 148 6.70 0.43 21.57
C GLU A 148 6.26 1.59 20.66
N ARG A 149 6.26 1.41 19.33
CA ARG A 149 6.05 2.51 18.37
C ARG A 149 4.86 2.33 17.44
N LYS A 150 4.28 1.12 17.37
CA LYS A 150 3.15 0.84 16.48
C LYS A 150 1.86 0.97 17.25
N GLN A 151 1.11 2.05 17.06
CA GLN A 151 -0.25 2.15 17.59
C GLN A 151 -1.15 1.21 16.78
N LEU A 152 -1.34 -0.01 17.29
CA LEU A 152 -2.04 -1.07 16.59
C LEU A 152 -3.53 -0.72 16.48
N LEU A 153 -4.03 -0.75 15.25
CA LEU A 153 -5.43 -0.50 14.93
C LEU A 153 -6.17 -1.78 14.55
N TYR A 154 -5.49 -2.71 13.89
CA TYR A 154 -6.10 -3.98 13.49
C TYR A 154 -5.06 -5.08 13.35
N THR A 155 -5.40 -6.31 13.74
CA THR A 155 -4.64 -7.51 13.37
C THR A 155 -5.56 -8.69 13.17
N ILE A 156 -5.20 -9.57 12.24
CA ILE A 156 -5.90 -10.84 11.99
C ILE A 156 -4.90 -11.91 11.56
N LYS A 157 -5.06 -13.14 12.05
CA LYS A 157 -4.37 -14.32 11.54
C LYS A 157 -5.11 -14.94 10.36
N ALA A 158 -4.38 -15.56 9.45
CA ALA A 158 -4.97 -16.35 8.37
C ALA A 158 -5.75 -17.57 8.90
N ASN A 159 -6.77 -18.01 8.15
CA ASN A 159 -7.56 -19.23 8.41
C ASN A 159 -8.23 -19.30 9.81
N ILE A 160 -8.88 -18.21 10.25
CA ILE A 160 -9.55 -18.13 11.56
C ILE A 160 -11.08 -18.15 11.50
N HIS A 161 -11.66 -18.49 10.34
CA HIS A 161 -13.11 -18.51 10.08
C HIS A 161 -13.79 -17.14 10.24
N LYS A 162 -13.07 -16.05 9.94
CA LYS A 162 -13.59 -14.69 9.96
C LYS A 162 -13.23 -13.96 8.67
N SER A 163 -14.13 -13.12 8.18
CA SER A 163 -13.81 -12.20 7.08
C SER A 163 -12.92 -11.07 7.61
N ALA A 164 -11.81 -10.81 6.91
CA ALA A 164 -10.93 -9.70 7.21
C ALA A 164 -11.65 -8.36 7.00
N LEU A 165 -12.38 -8.19 5.90
CA LEU A 165 -13.11 -6.94 5.65
C LEU A 165 -14.23 -6.71 6.67
N GLU A 166 -15.02 -7.74 6.97
CA GLU A 166 -16.12 -7.64 7.92
C GLU A 166 -15.60 -7.27 9.31
N THR A 167 -14.56 -7.95 9.80
CA THR A 167 -13.99 -7.68 11.12
C THR A 167 -13.21 -6.37 11.19
N PHE A 168 -12.70 -5.85 10.07
CA PHE A 168 -12.10 -4.52 10.01
C PHE A 168 -13.16 -3.41 10.09
N ARG A 169 -14.26 -3.56 9.35
CA ARG A 169 -15.35 -2.56 9.27
C ARG A 169 -16.28 -2.56 10.47
N GLN A 170 -16.63 -3.74 10.97
CA GLN A 170 -17.57 -3.84 12.07
C GLN A 170 -16.88 -3.51 13.39
N GLN A 171 -17.50 -2.61 14.15
CA GLN A 171 -17.13 -2.32 15.52
C GLN A 171 -17.21 -3.62 16.35
N GLN A 172 -16.05 -4.22 16.62
CA GLN A 172 -15.88 -5.37 17.50
C GLN A 172 -14.80 -5.04 18.52
N ASN A 173 -15.21 -4.77 19.76
CA ASN A 173 -14.30 -4.30 20.79
C ASN A 173 -13.73 -5.53 21.52
N TYR A 174 -12.65 -6.09 20.97
CA TYR A 174 -11.75 -6.92 21.77
C TYR A 174 -11.03 -6.00 22.76
N ARG A 175 -10.95 -6.39 24.05
CA ARG A 175 -10.11 -5.66 24.99
C ARG A 175 -8.69 -5.59 24.43
N ALA A 176 -8.06 -4.42 24.54
CA ALA A 176 -6.64 -4.29 24.26
C ALA A 176 -5.88 -5.36 25.08
N PRO A 177 -4.99 -6.14 24.46
CA PRO A 177 -4.15 -7.10 25.17
C PRO A 177 -3.43 -6.42 26.33
N ILE A 178 -3.34 -7.13 27.46
CA ILE A 178 -2.66 -6.63 28.67
C ILE A 178 -1.14 -6.92 28.57
N ASP A 179 -0.76 -7.87 27.72
CA ASP A 179 0.61 -8.22 27.33
C ASP A 179 0.92 -7.74 25.90
N ASP A 180 2.17 -7.45 25.57
CA ASP A 180 2.62 -7.05 24.21
C ASP A 180 2.37 -8.12 23.12
N ASN A 181 1.71 -9.22 23.48
CA ASN A 181 1.36 -10.32 22.61
C ASN A 181 0.21 -9.96 21.67
N LEU A 182 0.42 -10.21 20.38
CA LEU A 182 -0.59 -9.94 19.36
C LEU A 182 -1.71 -10.99 19.40
N PRO A 183 -2.97 -10.61 19.66
CA PRO A 183 -4.11 -11.53 19.69
C PRO A 183 -4.39 -12.10 18.30
N ILE A 184 -5.17 -13.18 18.22
CA ILE A 184 -5.53 -13.79 16.92
C ILE A 184 -6.27 -12.79 16.01
N LEU A 185 -7.15 -11.98 16.61
CA LEU A 185 -7.91 -10.91 15.98
C LEU A 185 -8.01 -9.75 16.97
N TYR A 186 -7.80 -8.53 16.50
CA TYR A 186 -8.08 -7.30 17.25
C TYR A 186 -8.41 -6.17 16.29
N ARG A 187 -9.31 -5.28 16.72
CA ARG A 187 -9.74 -4.09 15.98
C ARG A 187 -9.98 -2.97 16.98
N SER A 188 -9.32 -1.85 16.80
CA SER A 188 -9.42 -0.68 17.67
C SER A 188 -10.59 0.22 17.28
N ASP A 189 -11.29 0.78 18.26
CA ASP A 189 -12.32 1.82 18.06
C ASP A 189 -11.76 3.11 17.47
N LEU A 190 -10.44 3.31 17.54
CA LEU A 190 -9.76 4.45 16.94
C LEU A 190 -9.93 4.50 15.41
N LEU A 191 -10.24 3.37 14.78
CA LEU A 191 -10.58 3.30 13.35
C LEU A 191 -11.91 4.00 13.00
N ASP A 192 -12.87 4.08 13.93
CA ASP A 192 -14.18 4.72 13.67
C ASP A 192 -14.11 6.25 13.66
N ASP A 193 -13.07 6.81 14.28
CA ASP A 193 -12.80 8.25 14.34
C ASP A 193 -11.36 8.52 13.86
N LEU A 194 -11.01 7.92 12.71
CA LEU A 194 -9.62 7.87 12.22
C LEU A 194 -9.02 9.27 12.01
N SER A 195 -9.80 10.21 11.48
CA SER A 195 -9.37 11.62 11.33
C SER A 195 -8.94 12.23 12.67
N ARG A 196 -9.78 12.08 13.72
CA ARG A 196 -9.45 12.59 15.05
C ARG A 196 -8.28 11.83 15.66
N THR A 197 -8.24 10.51 15.52
CA THR A 197 -7.14 9.68 16.01
C THR A 197 -5.79 10.14 15.46
N VAL A 198 -5.71 10.41 14.15
CA VAL A 198 -4.48 10.89 13.51
C VAL A 198 -4.08 12.27 14.05
N LYS A 199 -5.05 13.19 14.23
CA LYS A 199 -4.79 14.52 14.81
C LYS A 199 -4.32 14.45 16.26
N ASP A 200 -5.01 13.67 17.08
CA ASP A 200 -4.74 13.55 18.53
C ASP A 200 -3.40 12.85 18.78
N SER A 201 -3.05 11.86 17.97
CA SER A 201 -1.79 11.10 18.10
C SER A 201 -0.58 11.82 17.47
N GLY A 202 -0.80 12.71 16.50
CA GLY A 202 0.28 13.32 15.70
C GLY A 202 1.00 12.33 14.78
N MET A 203 0.50 11.09 14.65
CA MET A 203 1.07 10.07 13.78
C MET A 203 0.90 10.46 12.31
N THR A 204 1.90 10.19 11.48
CA THR A 204 1.92 10.68 10.08
C THR A 204 1.62 9.57 9.07
N GLN A 205 1.81 8.32 9.48
CA GLN A 205 1.75 7.15 8.60
C GLN A 205 0.78 6.10 9.15
N MET A 206 -0.03 5.57 8.24
CA MET A 206 -0.80 4.34 8.48
C MET A 206 -0.18 3.22 7.66
N VAL A 207 0.15 2.12 8.32
CA VAL A 207 0.94 1.04 7.72
C VAL A 207 0.14 -0.25 7.78
N MET A 208 0.12 -0.97 6.66
CA MET A 208 -0.35 -2.35 6.57
C MET A 208 0.84 -3.27 6.36
N GLU A 209 1.02 -4.26 7.23
CA GLU A 209 2.08 -5.28 7.11
C GLU A 209 1.46 -6.67 7.01
N LEU A 210 2.05 -7.51 6.16
CA LEU A 210 1.88 -8.95 6.17
C LEU A 210 3.13 -9.62 6.74
N VAL A 211 2.93 -10.54 7.68
CA VAL A 211 4.00 -11.20 8.43
C VAL A 211 3.95 -12.71 8.21
N LYS A 212 5.12 -13.31 7.99
CA LYS A 212 5.35 -14.76 7.89
C LYS A 212 6.65 -15.08 8.62
N ASP A 213 6.65 -16.10 9.48
CA ASP A 213 7.86 -16.52 10.23
C ASP A 213 8.51 -15.34 10.99
N HIS A 214 7.68 -14.53 11.66
CA HIS A 214 8.08 -13.30 12.37
C HIS A 214 8.70 -12.19 11.51
N SER A 215 8.77 -12.36 10.18
CA SER A 215 9.33 -11.40 9.24
C SER A 215 8.23 -10.71 8.44
N VAL A 216 8.37 -9.41 8.21
CA VAL A 216 7.47 -8.66 7.32
C VAL A 216 7.80 -9.04 5.88
N VAL A 217 6.84 -9.65 5.20
CA VAL A 217 6.96 -10.11 3.81
C VAL A 217 6.30 -9.18 2.81
N ALA A 218 5.32 -8.39 3.25
CA ALA A 218 4.78 -7.28 2.48
C ALA A 218 4.46 -6.09 3.39
N GLN A 219 4.64 -4.88 2.89
CA GLN A 219 4.31 -3.63 3.59
C GLN A 219 3.72 -2.62 2.62
N LEU A 220 2.71 -1.88 3.07
CA LEU A 220 2.16 -0.69 2.42
C LEU A 220 2.16 0.45 3.43
N VAL A 221 2.71 1.60 3.03
CA VAL A 221 2.79 2.80 3.87
C VAL A 221 1.94 3.89 3.25
N PHE A 222 1.00 4.43 4.00
CA PHE A 222 0.08 5.48 3.57
C PHE A 222 0.30 6.77 4.37
N ASN A 223 0.35 7.90 3.67
CA ASN A 223 0.34 9.23 4.25
C ASN A 223 -1.09 9.58 4.71
N VAL A 224 -1.26 9.71 6.02
CA VAL A 224 -2.56 10.08 6.61
C VAL A 224 -2.66 11.55 7.02
N THR A 225 -1.59 12.34 6.83
CA THR A 225 -1.63 13.78 7.09
C THR A 225 -2.23 14.57 5.94
N LYS A 226 -2.17 14.06 4.70
CA LYS A 226 -2.84 14.67 3.54
C LYS A 226 -4.36 14.69 3.76
N ASP A 227 -5.02 15.83 3.61
CA ASP A 227 -6.49 15.97 3.70
C ASP A 227 -7.10 15.26 4.92
N VAL A 228 -6.46 15.36 6.10
CA VAL A 228 -6.78 14.59 7.32
C VAL A 228 -8.24 14.74 7.76
N ASP A 229 -8.88 15.88 7.50
CA ASP A 229 -10.28 16.14 7.83
C ASP A 229 -11.27 15.24 7.08
N SER A 230 -10.87 14.78 5.89
CA SER A 230 -11.66 13.87 5.04
C SER A 230 -11.30 12.40 5.23
N LEU A 231 -10.36 12.08 6.14
CA LEU A 231 -9.88 10.72 6.34
C LEU A 231 -10.99 9.82 6.93
N THR A 232 -11.29 8.73 6.23
CA THR A 232 -12.32 7.75 6.61
C THR A 232 -11.74 6.34 6.71
N LEU A 233 -12.55 5.41 7.23
CA LEU A 233 -12.21 3.99 7.32
C LEU A 233 -11.91 3.34 5.98
N ASP A 234 -12.40 3.90 4.87
CA ASP A 234 -12.22 3.35 3.53
C ASP A 234 -11.13 4.07 2.71
N ASN A 235 -11.01 5.40 2.84
CA ASN A 235 -10.16 6.18 1.93
C ASN A 235 -8.69 6.28 2.37
N TRP A 236 -8.33 5.84 3.58
CA TRP A 236 -6.93 5.75 4.02
C TRP A 236 -6.15 4.77 3.13
N PHE A 237 -6.80 3.69 2.70
CA PHE A 237 -6.28 2.69 1.77
C PHE A 237 -6.55 3.15 0.33
N SER A 238 -5.80 4.16 -0.12
CA SER A 238 -5.96 4.72 -1.46
C SER A 238 -4.63 4.98 -2.13
N LEU A 239 -4.66 4.96 -3.46
CA LEU A 239 -3.48 5.21 -4.29
C LEU A 239 -2.87 6.60 -4.04
N GLU A 240 -3.72 7.59 -3.81
CA GLU A 240 -3.29 8.96 -3.54
C GLU A 240 -2.49 9.10 -2.25
N ARG A 241 -2.77 8.24 -1.27
CA ARG A 241 -2.11 8.23 0.04
C ARG A 241 -0.91 7.30 0.08
N LEU A 242 -0.79 6.34 -0.83
CA LEU A 242 0.32 5.38 -0.84
C LEU A 242 1.67 6.10 -1.01
N GLU A 243 2.57 5.99 -0.03
CA GLU A 243 3.93 6.56 -0.09
C GLU A 243 4.97 5.55 -0.55
N SER A 244 4.88 4.31 -0.05
CA SER A 244 5.85 3.27 -0.36
C SER A 244 5.29 1.88 -0.11
N SER A 245 5.99 0.87 -0.64
CA SER A 245 5.63 -0.53 -0.51
C SER A 245 6.87 -1.44 -0.55
N TYR A 246 6.72 -2.65 -0.01
CA TYR A 246 7.74 -3.70 0.05
C TYR A 246 7.09 -5.05 -0.28
N PRO A 247 7.70 -5.95 -1.09
CA PRO A 247 9.12 -6.00 -1.45
C PRO A 247 9.55 -5.12 -2.61
N TYR A 248 8.60 -4.55 -3.33
CA TYR A 248 8.86 -3.63 -4.44
C TYR A 248 7.90 -2.44 -4.43
N LEU A 249 8.24 -1.39 -5.19
CA LEU A 249 7.38 -0.23 -5.34
C LEU A 249 6.16 -0.55 -6.21
N VAL A 250 4.98 -0.28 -5.68
CA VAL A 250 3.70 -0.34 -6.39
C VAL A 250 3.61 0.89 -7.30
N ASP A 251 3.64 0.66 -8.62
CA ASP A 251 3.50 1.69 -9.65
C ASP A 251 2.13 2.38 -9.54
N LYS A 252 2.09 3.72 -9.62
CA LYS A 252 0.86 4.51 -9.46
C LYS A 252 0.04 4.74 -10.73
N THR A 253 0.38 4.11 -11.85
CA THR A 253 -0.17 4.55 -13.15
C THR A 253 -1.43 3.83 -13.63
N LYS A 254 -1.68 2.56 -13.26
CA LYS A 254 -2.89 1.81 -13.66
C LYS A 254 -3.31 0.74 -12.65
N PHE A 255 -4.57 0.80 -12.21
CA PHE A 255 -5.21 -0.20 -11.35
C PHE A 255 -6.65 -0.43 -11.77
N ASN A 256 -7.08 -1.69 -11.75
CA ASN A 256 -8.49 -2.08 -11.80
C ASN A 256 -9.08 -2.21 -10.38
N TYR A 257 -8.24 -2.51 -9.37
CA TYR A 257 -8.63 -2.45 -7.96
C TYR A 257 -7.52 -1.84 -7.12
N PHE A 258 -7.90 -0.87 -6.28
CA PHE A 258 -7.10 -0.35 -5.18
C PHE A 258 -8.07 0.06 -4.07
N SER A 259 -8.60 -0.92 -3.33
CA SER A 259 -9.62 -0.66 -2.31
C SER A 259 -9.72 -1.78 -1.29
N LEU A 260 -10.35 -1.48 -0.16
CA LEU A 260 -10.68 -2.48 0.86
C LEU A 260 -11.67 -3.53 0.36
N ASP A 261 -12.69 -3.10 -0.40
CA ASP A 261 -13.70 -4.00 -0.98
C ASP A 261 -13.12 -4.94 -2.03
N GLY A 262 -12.21 -4.43 -2.85
CA GLY A 262 -11.60 -5.13 -3.96
C GLY A 262 -12.65 -5.76 -4.90
N ASP A 263 -12.48 -7.04 -5.17
CA ASP A 263 -13.43 -7.81 -5.98
C ASP A 263 -14.53 -8.41 -5.09
N VAL A 264 -15.75 -7.87 -5.19
CA VAL A 264 -16.90 -8.33 -4.40
C VAL A 264 -17.27 -9.77 -4.73
N GLY A 265 -17.21 -10.18 -6.00
CA GLY A 265 -17.66 -11.49 -6.48
C GLY A 265 -16.72 -12.61 -6.04
N GLU A 266 -15.41 -12.41 -6.17
CA GLU A 266 -14.39 -13.38 -5.74
C GLU A 266 -13.99 -13.23 -4.27
N GLN A 267 -14.54 -12.23 -3.59
CA GLN A 267 -14.22 -11.89 -2.20
C GLN A 267 -12.74 -11.57 -1.93
N ARG A 268 -12.07 -10.95 -2.90
CA ARG A 268 -10.69 -10.45 -2.78
C ARG A 268 -10.71 -9.07 -2.14
N ARG A 269 -10.35 -8.97 -0.86
CA ARG A 269 -10.34 -7.76 -0.03
C ARG A 269 -8.95 -7.14 0.07
N PHE A 270 -8.89 -5.89 0.55
CA PHE A 270 -7.66 -5.09 0.64
C PHE A 270 -6.83 -5.28 -0.64
N TYR A 271 -7.48 -5.13 -1.80
CA TYR A 271 -7.01 -5.68 -3.05
C TYR A 271 -6.31 -4.58 -3.86
N ILE A 272 -5.05 -4.82 -4.19
CA ILE A 272 -4.28 -3.97 -5.11
C ILE A 272 -3.96 -4.81 -6.35
N SER A 273 -4.62 -4.50 -7.45
CA SER A 273 -4.52 -5.21 -8.73
C SER A 273 -4.33 -4.22 -9.88
N TYR A 274 -3.37 -4.56 -10.76
CA TYR A 274 -3.00 -3.79 -11.94
C TYR A 274 -3.74 -4.23 -13.20
N ASN A 275 -4.06 -5.53 -13.27
CA ASN A 275 -4.72 -6.14 -14.41
C ASN A 275 -5.67 -7.26 -13.96
N TYR A 276 -6.80 -7.37 -14.65
CA TYR A 276 -7.82 -8.39 -14.45
C TYR A 276 -8.26 -8.96 -15.79
N GLY A 277 -8.10 -10.27 -15.96
CA GLY A 277 -8.46 -10.93 -17.22
C GLY A 277 -8.51 -12.46 -17.13
N GLY A 278 -8.49 -13.00 -15.91
CA GLY A 278 -8.47 -14.42 -15.62
C GLY A 278 -7.21 -14.83 -14.88
N CYS A 279 -7.25 -15.99 -14.22
CA CYS A 279 -6.25 -16.41 -13.24
C CYS A 279 -4.79 -16.39 -13.71
N HIS A 280 -4.53 -16.56 -15.02
CA HIS A 280 -3.18 -16.54 -15.59
C HIS A 280 -2.63 -15.14 -15.86
N VAL A 281 -3.50 -14.12 -15.93
CA VAL A 281 -3.12 -12.74 -16.26
C VAL A 281 -3.36 -11.77 -15.11
N ASP A 282 -4.16 -12.17 -14.12
CA ASP A 282 -4.40 -11.39 -12.91
C ASP A 282 -3.06 -11.05 -12.24
N ALA A 283 -2.79 -9.74 -12.14
CA ALA A 283 -1.55 -9.21 -11.60
C ALA A 283 -1.85 -8.12 -10.59
N GLY A 284 -1.01 -8.02 -9.58
CA GLY A 284 -1.22 -7.13 -8.45
C GLY A 284 -0.14 -7.26 -7.40
N PHE A 285 -0.39 -6.66 -6.25
CA PHE A 285 0.53 -6.60 -5.13
C PHE A 285 0.05 -7.44 -3.95
N ILE A 286 -1.20 -7.24 -3.51
CA ILE A 286 -1.75 -7.87 -2.31
C ILE A 286 -3.21 -8.25 -2.56
N ALA A 287 -3.64 -9.38 -1.99
CA ALA A 287 -5.03 -9.82 -1.99
C ALA A 287 -5.33 -10.55 -0.67
N ILE A 288 -6.40 -10.13 0.02
CA ILE A 288 -6.87 -10.78 1.24
C ILE A 288 -8.15 -11.53 0.89
N SER A 289 -8.08 -12.85 0.75
CA SER A 289 -9.23 -13.64 0.31
C SER A 289 -10.12 -14.04 1.47
N ASP A 290 -11.37 -13.57 1.46
CA ASP A 290 -12.38 -13.87 2.49
C ASP A 290 -13.26 -15.08 2.15
N ALA A 291 -13.03 -15.71 1.00
CA ALA A 291 -13.68 -16.96 0.59
C ALA A 291 -12.72 -17.84 -0.23
N ARG A 292 -13.20 -19.03 -0.56
CA ARG A 292 -12.52 -19.86 -1.56
C ARG A 292 -12.69 -19.20 -2.92
N ASP A 293 -11.58 -18.93 -3.59
CA ASP A 293 -11.51 -18.20 -4.85
C ASP A 293 -11.63 -19.15 -6.05
N SER A 294 -12.09 -18.67 -7.21
CA SER A 294 -12.07 -19.46 -8.45
C SER A 294 -10.66 -19.73 -8.97
N CYS A 295 -9.70 -18.87 -8.63
CA CYS A 295 -8.30 -18.99 -9.01
C CYS A 295 -7.46 -19.76 -8.00
N ASN A 296 -6.76 -20.79 -8.48
CA ASN A 296 -5.87 -21.62 -7.65
C ASN A 296 -4.78 -20.83 -6.92
N TRP A 297 -4.27 -19.76 -7.54
CA TRP A 297 -3.25 -18.92 -6.91
C TRP A 297 -3.76 -18.24 -5.63
N ALA A 298 -5.07 -17.94 -5.56
CA ALA A 298 -5.73 -17.34 -4.41
C ALA A 298 -6.19 -18.36 -3.36
N ASN A 299 -6.02 -19.65 -3.62
CA ASN A 299 -6.33 -20.74 -2.69
C ASN A 299 -5.07 -21.39 -2.09
N ARG A 300 -3.88 -20.83 -2.35
CA ARG A 300 -2.62 -21.36 -1.82
C ARG A 300 -2.68 -21.32 -0.29
N ASN A 301 -2.53 -22.48 0.35
CA ASN A 301 -2.65 -22.67 1.79
C ASN A 301 -4.07 -22.45 2.38
N TRP A 302 -5.12 -22.56 1.57
CA TRP A 302 -6.50 -22.61 2.08
C TRP A 302 -6.71 -23.84 2.98
N ARG A 303 -7.04 -23.63 4.25
CA ARG A 303 -7.30 -24.72 5.23
C ARG A 303 -8.79 -24.89 5.56
N GLY A 304 -9.66 -24.48 4.64
CA GLY A 304 -11.11 -24.55 4.83
C GLY A 304 -11.72 -23.29 5.44
N SER A 305 -10.95 -22.22 5.67
CA SER A 305 -11.45 -21.03 6.35
C SER A 305 -10.76 -19.74 5.94
N PRO A 306 -11.49 -18.60 5.95
CA PRO A 306 -10.89 -17.28 5.71
C PRO A 306 -10.25 -16.68 6.97
N PRO A 307 -9.42 -15.63 6.82
CA PRO A 307 -8.95 -15.09 5.54
C PRO A 307 -7.68 -15.82 5.05
N LEU A 308 -7.40 -15.78 3.75
CA LEU A 308 -6.04 -15.97 3.24
C LEU A 308 -5.37 -14.63 3.01
N LEU A 309 -4.10 -14.53 3.43
CA LEU A 309 -3.31 -13.31 3.30
C LEU A 309 -2.28 -13.55 2.20
N LEU A 310 -2.46 -12.93 1.03
CA LEU A 310 -1.65 -13.19 -0.15
C LEU A 310 -0.92 -11.93 -0.57
N TYR A 311 0.33 -12.10 -0.99
CA TYR A 311 1.13 -11.04 -1.59
C TYR A 311 1.92 -11.58 -2.76
N ASN A 312 2.22 -10.72 -3.72
CA ASN A 312 3.03 -11.06 -4.87
C ASN A 312 4.49 -10.70 -4.59
N ARG A 313 5.39 -11.66 -4.75
CA ARG A 313 6.84 -11.45 -4.56
C ARG A 313 7.52 -10.84 -5.78
N LEU A 314 6.86 -10.88 -6.94
CA LEU A 314 7.44 -10.53 -8.22
C LEU A 314 6.74 -9.31 -8.82
N GLN A 315 7.47 -8.20 -8.93
CA GLN A 315 6.98 -6.99 -9.59
C GLN A 315 6.58 -7.29 -11.04
N ASN A 316 5.44 -6.77 -11.48
CA ASN A 316 4.92 -6.91 -12.86
C ASN A 316 4.75 -8.35 -13.36
N LYS A 317 4.70 -9.34 -12.46
CA LYS A 317 4.32 -10.71 -12.81
C LYS A 317 2.90 -11.00 -12.31
N PRO A 318 2.14 -11.84 -13.02
CA PRO A 318 0.83 -12.31 -12.54
C PRO A 318 0.94 -13.03 -11.19
N PHE A 319 -0.14 -13.00 -10.41
CA PHE A 319 -0.21 -13.69 -9.11
C PHE A 319 0.14 -15.17 -9.22
N HIS A 320 -0.31 -15.88 -10.27
CA HIS A 320 0.00 -17.30 -10.43
C HIS A 320 1.50 -17.62 -10.49
N ALA A 321 2.34 -16.66 -10.90
CA ALA A 321 3.79 -16.83 -11.00
C ALA A 321 4.53 -16.43 -9.70
N GLY A 322 3.99 -15.46 -8.96
CA GLY A 322 4.72 -14.81 -7.86
C GLY A 322 4.06 -14.85 -6.48
N VAL A 323 2.81 -15.31 -6.36
CA VAL A 323 2.06 -15.28 -5.10
C VAL A 323 2.71 -16.14 -4.02
N ASP A 324 2.77 -15.61 -2.82
CA ASP A 324 3.07 -16.33 -1.59
C ASP A 324 2.07 -15.88 -0.49
N THR A 325 2.05 -16.61 0.61
CA THR A 325 1.09 -16.42 1.70
C THR A 325 1.79 -15.85 2.93
N ALA A 326 1.05 -15.05 3.70
CA ALA A 326 1.42 -14.61 5.04
C ALA A 326 0.52 -15.25 6.10
N GLU A 327 0.93 -15.17 7.36
CA GLU A 327 0.26 -15.76 8.50
C GLU A 327 -0.56 -14.75 9.29
N ARG A 328 -0.14 -13.48 9.24
CA ARG A 328 -0.77 -12.40 9.98
C ARG A 328 -0.76 -11.10 9.20
N MET A 329 -1.82 -10.34 9.33
CA MET A 329 -1.94 -8.96 8.88
C MET A 329 -1.94 -8.02 10.08
N LEU A 330 -1.29 -6.87 9.95
CA LEU A 330 -1.24 -5.78 10.91
C LEU A 330 -1.63 -4.49 10.20
N VAL A 331 -2.42 -3.64 10.86
CA VAL A 331 -2.65 -2.25 10.47
C VAL A 331 -2.41 -1.37 11.69
N TYR A 332 -1.57 -0.36 11.57
CA TYR A 332 -1.18 0.50 12.70
C TYR A 332 -0.83 1.92 12.26
N LEU A 333 -0.85 2.86 13.21
CA LEU A 333 -0.31 4.21 13.05
C LEU A 333 1.12 4.29 13.61
N THR A 334 1.97 5.11 12.98
CA THR A 334 3.35 5.36 13.40
C THR A 334 3.84 6.74 12.89
N HIS A 335 4.90 7.27 13.53
CA HIS A 335 5.63 8.45 13.05
C HIS A 335 6.70 8.09 12.02
N GLU A 336 7.24 6.87 12.13
CA GLU A 336 8.33 6.39 11.30
C GLU A 336 8.07 4.94 10.88
N VAL A 337 8.36 4.65 9.63
CA VAL A 337 8.39 3.29 9.10
C VAL A 337 9.84 2.90 8.83
N GLU A 338 10.20 1.68 9.27
CA GLU A 338 11.43 1.04 8.86
C GLU A 338 11.47 0.91 7.33
N ASP A 339 12.41 1.60 6.68
CA ASP A 339 12.66 1.41 5.26
C ASP A 339 13.31 0.05 5.00
N ARG A 340 12.50 -0.95 4.66
CA ARG A 340 12.99 -2.32 4.38
C ARG A 340 13.86 -2.42 3.13
N ARG A 341 13.89 -1.39 2.28
CA ARG A 341 14.75 -1.32 1.09
C ARG A 341 15.91 -0.34 1.25
N TRP A 342 16.18 0.15 2.46
CA TRP A 342 17.19 1.19 2.72
C TRP A 342 18.56 0.84 2.11
N LYS A 343 18.97 -0.44 2.20
CA LYS A 343 20.24 -0.94 1.65
C LYS A 343 20.35 -0.81 0.12
N PHE A 344 19.21 -0.84 -0.59
CA PHE A 344 19.13 -0.66 -2.03
C PHE A 344 18.98 0.82 -2.44
N ARG A 345 18.57 1.67 -1.49
CA ARG A 345 18.50 3.14 -1.61
C ARG A 345 19.79 3.85 -1.20
N GLN A 346 20.82 3.14 -0.79
CA GLN A 346 22.11 3.75 -0.49
C GLN A 346 22.73 4.37 -1.75
N PRO A 347 23.30 5.59 -1.67
CA PRO A 347 24.05 6.17 -2.77
C PRO A 347 25.29 5.33 -3.09
N PHE A 348 25.36 4.78 -4.30
CA PHE A 348 26.55 4.11 -4.80
C PHE A 348 27.48 5.14 -5.45
N ILE A 349 28.44 5.69 -4.68
CA ILE A 349 29.38 6.69 -5.17
C ILE A 349 30.65 6.03 -5.71
N VAL A 350 31.02 6.36 -6.94
CA VAL A 350 32.23 5.92 -7.66
C VAL A 350 32.94 7.16 -8.21
N ASP A 351 34.25 7.08 -8.45
CA ASP A 351 35.06 8.18 -9.01
C ASP A 351 34.91 9.53 -8.25
N GLY A 352 34.68 9.48 -6.93
CA GLY A 352 34.55 10.65 -6.07
C GLY A 352 33.15 11.28 -6.03
N ASP A 353 32.54 11.57 -7.18
CA ASP A 353 31.27 12.33 -7.25
C ASP A 353 30.11 11.61 -7.94
N LYS A 354 30.38 10.56 -8.73
CA LYS A 354 29.41 9.88 -9.57
C LYS A 354 28.54 8.97 -8.72
N GLN A 355 27.29 9.39 -8.52
CA GLN A 355 26.29 8.56 -7.88
C GLN A 355 25.67 7.63 -8.92
N ILE A 356 26.16 6.40 -8.96
CA ILE A 356 25.74 5.37 -9.91
C ILE A 356 24.28 5.01 -9.67
N LEU A 357 23.49 5.13 -10.72
CA LEU A 357 22.07 4.77 -10.73
C LEU A 357 21.81 3.52 -11.56
N TYR A 358 22.55 3.33 -12.65
CA TYR A 358 22.43 2.14 -13.49
C TYR A 358 23.76 1.82 -14.18
N THR A 359 24.08 0.54 -14.37
CA THR A 359 25.13 0.11 -15.29
C THR A 359 24.80 -1.26 -15.86
N ILE A 360 25.23 -1.51 -17.10
CA ILE A 360 25.15 -2.82 -17.74
C ILE A 360 26.32 -3.04 -18.71
N THR A 361 26.83 -4.26 -18.78
CA THR A 361 27.81 -4.72 -19.78
C THR A 361 27.12 -5.53 -20.88
N PRO A 362 27.65 -5.56 -22.12
CA PRO A 362 27.00 -6.27 -23.21
C PRO A 362 27.06 -7.79 -23.01
N ASN A 363 26.14 -8.51 -23.66
CA ASN A 363 26.09 -9.97 -23.76
C ASN A 363 25.96 -10.73 -22.42
N ILE A 364 25.28 -10.16 -21.42
CA ILE A 364 25.06 -10.81 -20.10
C ILE A 364 23.74 -11.61 -20.00
N GLY A 365 22.92 -11.62 -21.05
CA GLY A 365 21.64 -12.34 -21.10
C GLY A 365 20.50 -11.61 -20.39
N LYS A 366 20.60 -10.29 -20.23
CA LYS A 366 19.57 -9.44 -19.62
C LYS A 366 19.25 -8.27 -20.55
N GLU A 367 17.96 -7.95 -20.69
CA GLU A 367 17.53 -6.77 -21.44
C GLU A 367 17.83 -5.50 -20.62
N ALA A 368 18.51 -4.52 -21.20
CA ALA A 368 18.87 -3.27 -20.57
C ALA A 368 17.64 -2.44 -20.19
N VAL A 369 16.65 -2.33 -21.08
CA VAL A 369 15.41 -1.59 -20.79
C VAL A 369 14.64 -2.24 -19.65
N ASP A 370 14.50 -3.57 -19.67
CA ASP A 370 13.81 -4.33 -18.63
C ASP A 370 14.49 -4.14 -17.27
N THR A 371 15.80 -4.30 -17.21
CA THR A 371 16.56 -4.21 -15.95
C THR A 371 16.71 -2.79 -15.44
N PHE A 372 16.61 -1.77 -16.29
CA PHE A 372 16.53 -0.38 -15.85
C PHE A 372 15.17 -0.05 -15.22
N LYS A 373 14.10 -0.55 -15.85
CA LYS A 373 12.72 -0.29 -15.43
C LYS A 373 12.31 -0.99 -14.14
N HIS A 374 12.88 -2.17 -13.89
CA HIS A 374 12.49 -3.00 -12.76
C HIS A 374 13.50 -2.94 -11.62
N GLN A 375 12.97 -3.04 -10.40
CA GLN A 375 13.79 -3.10 -9.20
C GLN A 375 14.66 -4.36 -9.19
N GLN A 376 15.88 -4.23 -8.66
CA GLN A 376 16.79 -5.35 -8.45
C GLN A 376 16.70 -5.87 -7.00
N ASP A 377 17.18 -7.09 -6.81
CA ASP A 377 17.22 -7.78 -5.51
C ASP A 377 18.64 -7.91 -4.93
N TYR A 378 19.67 -7.43 -5.63
CA TYR A 378 21.05 -7.48 -5.16
C TYR A 378 21.56 -6.09 -4.72
N PRO A 379 22.25 -5.98 -3.57
CA PRO A 379 22.74 -4.70 -3.04
C PRO A 379 24.01 -4.22 -3.77
N ILE A 380 24.51 -3.04 -3.39
CA ILE A 380 25.82 -2.54 -3.82
C ILE A 380 26.91 -3.56 -3.44
N PRO A 381 27.83 -3.91 -4.36
CA PRO A 381 28.97 -4.78 -4.04
C PRO A 381 29.80 -4.25 -2.86
N SER A 382 30.29 -5.15 -2.01
CA SER A 382 31.08 -4.77 -0.82
C SER A 382 32.39 -4.06 -1.16
N ASP A 383 33.02 -4.42 -2.28
CA ASP A 383 34.23 -3.78 -2.82
C ASP A 383 33.95 -2.47 -3.57
N ARG A 384 32.66 -2.11 -3.74
CA ARG A 384 32.19 -0.95 -4.51
C ARG A 384 32.67 -0.94 -5.97
N SER A 385 33.05 -2.08 -6.53
CA SER A 385 33.33 -2.18 -7.96
C SER A 385 32.03 -2.14 -8.76
N LEU A 386 32.09 -1.67 -10.02
CA LEU A 386 30.93 -1.67 -10.90
C LEU A 386 30.63 -3.10 -11.39
N PRO A 387 29.54 -3.74 -10.94
CA PRO A 387 29.20 -5.09 -11.37
C PRO A 387 28.79 -5.09 -12.86
N PRO A 388 28.69 -6.27 -13.51
CA PRO A 388 28.18 -6.37 -14.88
C PRO A 388 26.80 -5.74 -15.08
N ILE A 389 26.00 -5.71 -14.02
CA ILE A 389 24.70 -5.05 -13.99
C ILE A 389 24.42 -4.51 -12.59
N TYR A 390 23.89 -3.29 -12.51
CA TYR A 390 23.38 -2.68 -11.28
C TYR A 390 22.31 -1.64 -11.61
N ARG A 391 21.31 -1.53 -10.74
CA ARG A 391 20.19 -0.59 -10.82
C ARG A 391 19.80 -0.13 -9.42
N SER A 392 19.95 1.15 -9.13
CA SER A 392 19.60 1.75 -7.85
C SER A 392 18.10 2.02 -7.72
N ASP A 393 17.55 1.79 -6.53
CA ASP A 393 16.19 2.17 -6.11
C ASP A 393 15.91 3.66 -6.17
N LEU A 394 16.97 4.46 -6.15
CA LEU A 394 16.88 5.90 -6.24
C LEU A 394 16.28 6.36 -7.57
N LEU A 395 16.30 5.50 -8.60
CA LEU A 395 15.60 5.70 -9.87
C LEU A 395 14.07 5.70 -9.74
N ASP A 396 13.50 5.08 -8.69
CA ASP A 396 12.04 5.04 -8.49
C ASP A 396 11.48 6.32 -7.86
N GLN A 397 12.36 7.20 -7.38
CA GLN A 397 12.00 8.43 -6.68
C GLN A 397 12.89 9.58 -7.17
N MET A 398 12.99 9.73 -8.49
CA MET A 398 13.94 10.63 -9.16
C MET A 398 13.90 12.07 -8.61
N ASP A 399 12.71 12.63 -8.44
CA ASP A 399 12.48 13.96 -7.85
C ASP A 399 13.15 14.08 -6.47
N LYS A 400 12.87 13.13 -5.57
CA LYS A 400 13.43 13.10 -4.21
C LYS A 400 14.92 12.84 -4.23
N THR A 401 15.37 11.95 -5.10
CA THR A 401 16.78 11.59 -5.26
C THR A 401 17.60 12.81 -5.67
N VAL A 402 17.15 13.57 -6.67
CA VAL A 402 17.81 14.79 -7.14
C VAL A 402 17.85 15.83 -6.01
N ARG A 403 16.70 16.13 -5.38
CA ARG A 403 16.62 17.10 -4.28
C ARG A 403 17.53 16.75 -3.10
N ARG A 404 17.55 15.47 -2.68
CA ARG A 404 18.33 15.00 -1.53
C ARG A 404 19.82 14.89 -1.82
N SER A 405 20.19 14.52 -3.04
CA SER A 405 21.59 14.40 -3.43
C SER A 405 22.26 15.74 -3.68
N GLY A 406 21.48 16.80 -3.94
CA GLY A 406 21.99 18.11 -4.35
C GLY A 406 22.69 18.10 -5.71
N ARG A 407 22.48 17.04 -6.52
CA ARG A 407 23.12 16.85 -7.83
C ARG A 407 22.21 17.38 -8.94
N SER A 408 22.79 18.13 -9.87
CA SER A 408 22.04 18.84 -10.91
C SER A 408 22.06 18.18 -12.29
N LYS A 409 22.98 17.22 -12.52
CA LYS A 409 23.17 16.56 -13.82
C LYS A 409 22.96 15.06 -13.71
N MET A 410 22.22 14.52 -14.69
CA MET A 410 22.14 13.09 -14.93
C MET A 410 22.93 12.77 -16.19
N VAL A 411 23.84 11.82 -16.13
CA VAL A 411 24.73 11.48 -17.24
C VAL A 411 24.47 10.04 -17.63
N ALA A 412 24.26 9.81 -18.91
CA ALA A 412 24.35 8.48 -19.52
C ALA A 412 25.64 8.44 -20.34
N GLU A 413 26.46 7.40 -20.21
CA GLU A 413 27.67 7.26 -21.00
C GLU A 413 27.97 5.80 -21.36
N MET A 414 28.59 5.64 -22.52
CA MET A 414 29.19 4.40 -22.98
C MET A 414 30.70 4.46 -22.77
N ARG A 415 31.26 3.36 -22.29
CA ARG A 415 32.70 3.20 -22.08
C ARG A 415 33.26 2.07 -22.94
N LYS A 416 34.55 2.18 -23.28
CA LYS A 416 35.36 1.14 -23.92
C LYS A 416 36.75 1.19 -23.32
N ASN A 417 37.24 0.08 -22.79
CA ASN A 417 38.51 0.01 -22.05
C ASN A 417 38.61 1.08 -20.95
N ASN A 418 37.49 1.27 -20.22
CA ASN A 418 37.32 2.30 -19.18
C ASN A 418 37.38 3.77 -19.64
N ALA A 419 37.57 4.04 -20.94
CA ALA A 419 37.49 5.39 -21.51
C ALA A 419 36.06 5.69 -21.96
N VAL A 420 35.62 6.94 -21.82
CA VAL A 420 34.30 7.38 -22.30
C VAL A 420 34.35 7.56 -23.81
N VAL A 421 33.48 6.84 -24.51
CA VAL A 421 33.40 6.85 -25.99
C VAL A 421 32.15 7.53 -26.53
N ALA A 422 31.08 7.57 -25.73
CA ALA A 422 29.91 8.39 -26.00
C ALA A 422 29.26 8.82 -24.68
N ARG A 423 28.74 10.04 -24.60
CA ARG A 423 28.11 10.60 -23.39
C ARG A 423 26.98 11.54 -23.75
N LEU A 424 25.89 11.47 -22.99
CA LEU A 424 24.80 12.43 -22.95
C LEU A 424 24.65 12.96 -21.53
N VAL A 425 24.57 14.27 -21.40
CA VAL A 425 24.40 14.97 -20.12
C VAL A 425 23.03 15.65 -20.14
N PHE A 426 22.26 15.43 -19.08
CA PHE A 426 20.91 15.94 -18.92
C PHE A 426 20.83 16.87 -17.70
N ASP A 427 20.10 17.96 -17.83
CA ASP A 427 19.71 18.81 -16.72
C ASP A 427 18.51 18.23 -15.98
N VAL A 428 18.71 17.91 -14.72
CA VAL A 428 17.67 17.39 -13.84
C VAL A 428 17.33 18.34 -12.70
N ALA A 429 18.03 19.48 -12.58
CA ALA A 429 17.68 20.52 -11.61
C ALA A 429 16.43 21.32 -12.03
N THR A 430 16.26 21.57 -13.33
CA THR A 430 15.07 22.27 -13.86
C THR A 430 13.85 21.34 -13.87
N ASP A 431 12.69 21.86 -13.45
CA ASP A 431 11.41 21.12 -13.38
C ASP A 431 11.52 19.77 -12.66
N THR A 432 12.24 19.74 -11.53
CA THR A 432 12.55 18.53 -10.76
C THR A 432 11.28 17.74 -10.37
N ASP A 433 10.18 18.41 -10.05
CA ASP A 433 8.92 17.75 -9.62
C ASP A 433 8.24 16.96 -10.75
N SER A 434 8.58 17.25 -12.00
CA SER A 434 8.08 16.51 -13.15
C SER A 434 8.94 15.30 -13.51
N LEU A 435 10.08 15.08 -12.85
CA LEU A 435 11.00 14.00 -13.19
C LEU A 435 10.38 12.63 -12.93
N THR A 436 10.48 11.77 -13.93
CA THR A 436 10.09 10.37 -13.87
C THR A 436 11.27 9.48 -14.25
N LEU A 437 11.11 8.17 -14.02
CA LEU A 437 12.08 7.15 -14.43
C LEU A 437 12.47 7.23 -15.92
N LEU A 438 11.58 7.73 -16.79
CA LEU A 438 11.75 7.68 -18.24
C LEU A 438 11.98 9.06 -18.88
N ASN A 439 11.46 10.15 -18.31
CA ASN A 439 11.48 11.45 -18.99
C ASN A 439 12.79 12.25 -18.81
N TRP A 440 13.67 11.84 -17.89
CA TRP A 440 15.00 12.45 -17.74
C TRP A 440 15.84 12.26 -19.01
N PHE A 441 15.67 11.12 -19.69
CA PHE A 441 16.32 10.79 -20.96
C PHE A 441 15.52 11.36 -22.13
N SER A 442 15.51 12.69 -22.22
CA SER A 442 14.74 13.41 -23.22
C SER A 442 15.56 14.52 -23.85
N ARG A 443 15.14 14.92 -25.05
CA ARG A 443 15.77 16.01 -25.80
C ARG A 443 15.71 17.34 -25.06
N ASP A 444 14.61 17.61 -24.37
CA ASP A 444 14.38 18.88 -23.69
C ASP A 444 15.34 19.10 -22.51
N ARG A 445 15.79 18.01 -21.90
CA ARG A 445 16.74 18.03 -20.78
C ARG A 445 18.19 17.92 -21.22
N LEU A 446 18.47 17.59 -22.49
CA LEU A 446 19.84 17.42 -22.98
C LEU A 446 20.61 18.74 -22.94
N VAL A 447 21.76 18.75 -22.26
CA VAL A 447 22.67 19.91 -22.18
C VAL A 447 23.95 19.73 -22.98
N ALA A 448 24.48 18.51 -23.06
CA ALA A 448 25.72 18.24 -23.78
C ALA A 448 25.78 16.81 -24.31
N ALA A 449 26.49 16.63 -25.41
CA ALA A 449 26.76 15.33 -26.01
C ALA A 449 28.22 15.21 -26.49
N TYR A 450 28.79 14.01 -26.37
CA TYR A 450 30.13 13.64 -26.83
C TYR A 450 30.05 12.28 -27.55
N PRO A 451 30.68 12.07 -28.73
CA PRO A 451 31.81 12.84 -29.28
C PRO A 451 31.43 14.08 -30.07
N TYR A 452 30.16 14.27 -30.40
CA TYR A 452 29.67 15.44 -31.11
C TYR A 452 28.34 15.93 -30.54
N GLN A 453 28.06 17.22 -30.75
CA GLN A 453 26.82 17.83 -30.28
C GLN A 453 25.60 17.36 -31.06
N ILE A 454 24.50 17.12 -30.34
CA ILE A 454 23.19 16.82 -30.92
C ILE A 454 22.41 18.13 -31.04
N SER A 455 22.26 18.62 -32.27
CA SER A 455 21.51 19.85 -32.53
C SER A 455 20.02 19.65 -32.26
N LYS A 456 19.34 20.69 -31.74
CA LYS A 456 17.87 20.76 -31.62
C LYS A 456 17.15 20.74 -32.98
N LYS A 457 17.86 20.92 -34.10
CA LYS A 457 17.28 20.90 -35.46
C LYS A 457 17.33 19.52 -36.13
N ILE A 458 18.08 18.56 -35.58
CA ILE A 458 18.14 17.20 -36.16
C ILE A 458 16.81 16.49 -35.93
N HIS A 459 16.27 15.87 -36.97
CA HIS A 459 15.14 14.97 -36.83
C HIS A 459 15.61 13.64 -36.22
N LEU A 460 14.91 13.17 -35.18
CA LEU A 460 15.15 11.87 -34.53
C LEU A 460 13.80 11.23 -34.28
N ASN A 461 13.58 10.03 -34.81
CA ASN A 461 12.37 9.24 -34.54
C ASN A 461 12.35 8.72 -33.09
N TYR A 462 13.52 8.54 -32.49
CA TYR A 462 13.66 8.02 -31.13
C TYR A 462 14.66 8.87 -30.34
N PHE A 463 14.20 9.37 -29.20
CA PHE A 463 15.03 9.95 -28.13
C PHE A 463 14.37 9.58 -26.80
N SER A 464 14.49 8.32 -26.40
CA SER A 464 13.83 7.80 -25.20
C SER A 464 14.50 6.52 -24.70
N VAL A 465 14.23 6.18 -23.43
CA VAL A 465 14.63 4.89 -22.83
C VAL A 465 14.00 3.72 -23.59
N ASP A 466 12.73 3.83 -23.99
CA ASP A 466 12.02 2.76 -24.69
C ASP A 466 12.46 2.56 -26.15
N GLY A 467 12.85 3.65 -26.81
CA GLY A 467 13.27 3.65 -28.21
C GLY A 467 12.29 2.90 -29.13
N ASP A 468 12.82 2.07 -30.02
CA ASP A 468 12.03 1.23 -30.92
C ASP A 468 11.75 -0.14 -30.27
N THR A 469 10.56 -0.26 -29.69
CA THR A 469 10.12 -1.47 -28.98
C THR A 469 9.94 -2.68 -29.90
N SER A 470 9.64 -2.46 -31.20
CA SER A 470 9.49 -3.53 -32.18
C SER A 470 10.82 -4.20 -32.52
N LEU A 471 11.88 -3.39 -32.55
CA LEU A 471 13.25 -3.82 -32.79
C LEU A 471 14.05 -4.10 -31.50
N LYS A 472 13.47 -3.82 -30.33
CA LYS A 472 14.13 -3.89 -29.01
C LYS A 472 15.41 -3.03 -28.99
N ARG A 473 15.32 -1.83 -29.54
CA ARG A 473 16.37 -0.80 -29.54
C ARG A 473 16.05 0.22 -28.46
N GLY A 474 16.55 0.00 -27.26
CA GLY A 474 16.37 0.86 -26.09
C GLY A 474 17.45 1.94 -25.94
N PHE A 475 17.23 2.85 -24.99
CA PHE A 475 18.08 4.03 -24.76
C PHE A 475 18.48 4.73 -26.06
N SER A 476 17.53 4.80 -27.00
CA SER A 476 17.83 5.10 -28.39
C SER A 476 17.81 6.60 -28.61
N VAL A 477 18.84 7.08 -29.32
CA VAL A 477 18.93 8.47 -29.80
C VAL A 477 19.23 8.41 -31.28
N THR A 478 18.18 8.21 -32.08
CA THR A 478 18.29 7.78 -33.48
C THR A 478 17.18 8.31 -34.37
N ASP A 479 17.50 8.35 -35.66
CA ASP A 479 16.58 8.52 -36.78
C ASP A 479 16.60 7.22 -37.61
N THR A 480 15.81 6.24 -37.17
CA THR A 480 15.72 4.90 -37.77
C THR A 480 14.48 4.77 -38.65
N GLY A 481 14.44 3.75 -39.51
CA GLY A 481 13.32 3.51 -40.42
C GLY A 481 13.58 3.93 -41.87
N LYS A 482 14.85 4.23 -42.18
CA LYS A 482 15.34 4.52 -43.54
C LYS A 482 16.03 3.30 -44.18
N GLY A 483 15.93 2.15 -43.51
CA GLY A 483 16.64 0.91 -43.84
C GLY A 483 18.04 0.86 -43.20
N CYS A 484 18.58 -0.34 -43.05
CA CYS A 484 19.86 -0.56 -42.35
C CYS A 484 21.03 0.25 -42.92
N ASP A 485 21.00 0.59 -44.21
CA ASP A 485 22.06 1.37 -44.86
C ASP A 485 22.03 2.86 -44.51
N ASN A 486 20.87 3.39 -44.12
CA ASN A 486 20.62 4.81 -43.92
C ASN A 486 20.19 5.18 -42.50
N ASP A 487 20.06 4.20 -41.60
CA ASP A 487 19.77 4.45 -40.19
C ASP A 487 20.88 5.34 -39.59
N LEU A 488 20.47 6.49 -39.06
CA LEU A 488 21.34 7.51 -38.47
C LEU A 488 21.06 7.63 -36.98
N GLY A 489 22.04 8.13 -36.23
CA GLY A 489 21.85 8.36 -34.80
C GLY A 489 23.14 8.56 -34.05
N PHE A 490 22.98 8.73 -32.74
CA PHE A 490 24.07 8.89 -31.79
C PHE A 490 24.46 7.56 -31.16
N TRP A 491 23.49 6.82 -30.63
CA TRP A 491 23.71 5.49 -30.05
C TRP A 491 22.44 4.65 -29.97
N ILE A 492 22.60 3.36 -29.71
CA ILE A 492 21.53 2.38 -29.49
C ILE A 492 21.99 1.34 -28.45
N VAL A 493 21.09 0.92 -27.55
CA VAL A 493 21.24 -0.30 -26.77
C VAL A 493 20.28 -1.36 -27.31
N THR A 494 20.79 -2.46 -27.87
CA THR A 494 19.93 -3.52 -28.45
C THR A 494 19.75 -4.67 -27.48
N ASP A 495 18.49 -4.97 -27.16
CA ASP A 495 18.08 -6.03 -26.23
C ASP A 495 17.77 -7.36 -26.93
N ARG A 496 18.03 -7.43 -28.24
CA ARG A 496 18.00 -8.65 -29.04
C ARG A 496 18.99 -8.56 -30.18
N LYS A 497 19.22 -9.68 -30.89
CA LYS A 497 20.00 -9.68 -32.13
C LYS A 497 19.35 -8.74 -33.15
N ASP A 498 20.02 -7.64 -33.46
CA ASP A 498 19.51 -6.62 -34.37
C ASP A 498 19.41 -7.17 -35.81
N PRO A 499 18.34 -6.83 -36.58
CA PRO A 499 18.22 -7.26 -37.97
C PRO A 499 19.29 -6.66 -38.89
N CYS A 500 19.87 -5.52 -38.52
CA CYS A 500 20.93 -4.88 -39.29
C CYS A 500 22.30 -5.49 -38.95
N ASN A 501 23.13 -5.70 -39.97
CA ASN A 501 24.48 -6.27 -39.81
C ASN A 501 25.35 -5.46 -38.84
N TRP A 502 25.27 -4.13 -38.90
CA TRP A 502 25.98 -3.24 -37.97
C TRP A 502 25.50 -3.35 -36.52
N GLY A 503 24.28 -3.81 -36.27
CA GLY A 503 23.76 -4.01 -34.91
C GLY A 503 24.04 -5.41 -34.38
N SER A 504 24.04 -6.41 -35.27
CA SER A 504 24.25 -7.82 -34.92
C SER A 504 25.71 -8.24 -34.82
N GLN A 505 26.65 -7.47 -35.36
CA GLN A 505 28.09 -7.74 -35.26
C GLN A 505 28.61 -7.80 -33.81
N GLY A 506 28.04 -6.99 -32.90
CA GLY A 506 28.38 -7.02 -31.48
C GLY A 506 27.68 -8.13 -30.67
N TRP A 507 26.78 -8.89 -31.30
CA TRP A 507 25.99 -9.95 -30.67
C TRP A 507 26.80 -11.24 -30.53
N LYS A 508 27.05 -11.65 -29.29
CA LYS A 508 27.76 -12.87 -28.89
C LYS A 508 26.81 -13.90 -28.25
N GLY A 509 25.58 -13.97 -28.75
CA GLY A 509 24.58 -14.94 -28.29
C GLY A 509 23.63 -14.43 -27.21
N ALA A 510 23.82 -13.23 -26.68
CA ALA A 510 23.04 -12.70 -25.57
C ALA A 510 22.88 -11.17 -25.63
N ALA A 511 21.83 -10.66 -24.99
CA ALA A 511 21.60 -9.22 -24.82
C ALA A 511 22.41 -8.64 -23.65
N PRO A 512 22.64 -7.31 -23.60
CA PRO A 512 22.41 -6.35 -24.68
C PRO A 512 23.66 -6.18 -25.57
N VAL A 513 23.56 -5.41 -26.67
CA VAL A 513 24.72 -4.86 -27.39
C VAL A 513 24.69 -3.34 -27.27
N LEU A 514 25.85 -2.73 -27.01
CA LEU A 514 26.00 -1.29 -26.80
C LEU A 514 26.68 -0.67 -28.01
N LEU A 515 25.94 0.12 -28.78
CA LEU A 515 26.38 0.67 -30.07
C LEU A 515 26.39 2.19 -29.98
N TYR A 516 27.45 2.82 -30.47
CA TYR A 516 27.49 4.27 -30.66
C TYR A 516 28.04 4.61 -32.04
N ASN A 517 27.72 5.79 -32.52
CA ASN A 517 28.20 6.30 -33.78
C ASN A 517 29.36 7.27 -33.55
N ARG A 518 30.48 7.04 -34.23
CA ARG A 518 31.68 7.89 -34.11
C ARG A 518 31.54 9.20 -34.86
N PHE A 519 30.67 9.26 -35.87
CA PHE A 519 30.58 10.40 -36.77
C PHE A 519 29.15 10.90 -36.91
N ARG A 520 28.96 12.21 -36.70
CA ARG A 520 27.65 12.87 -36.72
C ARG A 520 26.84 12.63 -38.00
N THR A 521 27.51 12.55 -39.15
CA THR A 521 26.88 12.51 -40.48
C THR A 521 26.92 11.12 -41.13
N ALA A 522 27.62 10.15 -40.54
CA ALA A 522 27.71 8.81 -41.10
C ALA A 522 26.53 7.94 -40.63
N PRO A 523 25.93 7.10 -41.50
CA PRO A 523 24.99 6.08 -41.05
C PRO A 523 25.70 5.05 -40.15
N PHE A 524 24.92 4.34 -39.32
CA PHE A 524 25.48 3.29 -38.44
C PHE A 524 26.29 2.25 -39.23
N ARG A 525 25.91 1.94 -40.47
CA ARG A 525 26.65 1.01 -41.33
C ARG A 525 28.15 1.32 -41.45
N THR A 526 28.54 2.59 -41.44
CA THR A 526 29.96 3.01 -41.60
C THR A 526 30.52 3.66 -40.34
N GLY A 527 29.67 4.24 -39.50
CA GLY A 527 30.08 4.98 -38.31
C GLY A 527 30.05 4.20 -36.99
N VAL A 528 29.41 3.03 -36.94
CA VAL A 528 29.22 2.28 -35.70
C VAL A 528 30.54 1.84 -35.06
N ASP A 529 30.58 1.87 -33.74
CA ASP A 529 31.54 1.18 -32.89
C ASP A 529 30.81 0.68 -31.63
N TYR A 530 31.49 -0.15 -30.84
CA TYR A 530 30.91 -0.92 -29.75
C TYR A 530 31.54 -0.56 -28.42
N ALA A 531 30.69 -0.39 -27.41
CA ALA A 531 31.09 -0.14 -26.04
C ALA A 531 31.09 -1.44 -25.21
N ASP A 532 31.90 -1.48 -24.15
CA ASP A 532 31.94 -2.59 -23.20
C ASP A 532 31.11 -2.32 -21.93
N ARG A 533 30.63 -1.09 -21.74
CA ARG A 533 29.78 -0.73 -20.61
C ARG A 533 28.91 0.48 -20.90
N PHE A 534 27.67 0.43 -20.41
CA PHE A 534 26.78 1.57 -20.30
C PHE A 534 26.61 1.93 -18.83
N VAL A 535 26.65 3.22 -18.50
CA VAL A 535 26.54 3.73 -17.13
C VAL A 535 25.62 4.94 -17.11
N VAL A 536 24.74 5.00 -16.12
CA VAL A 536 23.91 6.15 -15.80
C VAL A 536 24.20 6.59 -14.36
N TYR A 537 24.48 7.87 -14.15
CA TYR A 537 24.81 8.40 -12.83
C TYR A 537 24.34 9.85 -12.65
N LEU A 538 24.15 10.25 -11.39
CA LEU A 538 23.98 11.66 -11.01
C LEU A 538 25.31 12.28 -10.62
N THR A 539 25.52 13.54 -10.98
CA THR A 539 26.70 14.32 -10.58
C THR A 539 26.41 15.84 -10.59
N ASN A 540 27.32 16.61 -10.00
CA ASN A 540 27.43 18.07 -10.19
C ASN A 540 28.57 18.46 -11.14
N HIS A 541 29.54 17.57 -11.35
CA HIS A 541 30.68 17.85 -12.20
C HIS A 541 30.69 16.87 -13.37
N VAL A 542 30.82 17.43 -14.57
CA VAL A 542 31.04 16.64 -15.77
C VAL A 542 32.36 17.11 -16.34
N ASP A 543 33.35 16.22 -16.31
CA ASP A 543 34.66 16.52 -16.89
C ASP A 543 34.51 16.89 -18.37
N GLU A 544 35.20 17.96 -18.78
CA GLU A 544 35.36 18.29 -20.18
C GLU A 544 36.17 17.19 -20.87
N LEU A 545 35.48 16.37 -21.67
CA LEU A 545 36.13 15.45 -22.59
C LEU A 545 36.64 16.30 -23.77
N ARG A 546 37.97 16.37 -23.91
CA ARG A 546 38.73 17.38 -24.67
C ARG A 546 38.14 17.84 -26.03
N PRO A 547 38.43 19.09 -26.46
CA PRO A 547 37.83 19.77 -27.62
C PRO A 547 38.43 19.40 -28.99
N GLU A 548 39.03 18.22 -29.17
CA GLU A 548 39.76 17.89 -30.42
C GLU A 548 38.86 17.78 -31.68
N PHE A 549 37.54 18.01 -31.54
CA PHE A 549 36.59 18.14 -32.65
C PHE A 549 35.89 19.51 -32.73
N THR A 550 36.24 20.49 -31.88
CA THR A 550 35.61 21.83 -31.86
C THR A 550 36.41 22.89 -32.62
N LYS A 551 37.56 22.55 -33.23
CA LYS A 551 38.32 23.44 -34.12
C LYS A 551 38.39 22.88 -35.54
N ALA A 552 37.32 23.06 -36.31
CA ALA A 552 37.41 23.21 -37.76
C ALA A 552 36.06 23.69 -38.33
N VAL A 553 35.64 24.93 -38.01
CA VAL A 553 35.00 25.86 -38.97
C VAL A 553 35.20 27.28 -38.42
N LEU A 554 36.30 27.92 -38.79
CA LEU A 554 36.37 29.37 -38.93
C LEU A 554 36.92 29.60 -40.34
N PHE A 555 36.17 30.41 -41.08
CA PHE A 555 36.24 30.77 -42.51
C PHE A 555 35.53 29.82 -43.48
#